data_AF-A0A658NTK6-F1
#
_entry.id   AF-A0A658NTK6-F1
#
_cell.length_a   1.000
_cell.length_b   1.000
_cell.length_c   1.000
_cell.angle_alpha   90.00
_cell.angle_beta   90.00
_cell.angle_gamma   90.00
#
_symmetry.space_group_name_H-M   'P 1'
#
loop_
_entity.id
_entity.type
_entity.pdbx_description
1 polymer ?
#
loop_
_entity_poly.entity_id
_entity_poly.type
_entity_poly.pdbx_seq_one_letter_code
_entity_poly.pdbx_strand_id
1 'polypeptide(L)'
;FGPQFQFPEGEQPRRGQGSGFIVSPDGVILTNAHVVADATTVTVKLNDKREFTAKVVGLDRPTDVAVLKIDAESLPTVPFGDTAGSAVGEWVL
;
A
#
# COMPACT_ATOMS: atom_id res chain seq x y z
N PHE A 1 31.46 40.70 3.07
CA PHE A 1 30.42 40.18 2.17
C PHE A 1 31.00 38.98 1.42
N GLY A 2 30.74 37.77 1.90
CA GLY A 2 31.16 36.53 1.23
C GLY A 2 30.01 35.95 0.41
N PRO A 3 30.26 35.22 -0.68
CA PRO A 3 29.20 34.63 -1.49
C PRO A 3 28.44 33.58 -0.68
N GLN A 4 27.12 33.74 -0.61
CA GLN A 4 26.22 32.71 -0.10
C GLN A 4 26.26 31.53 -1.07
N PHE A 5 26.88 30.42 -0.65
CA PHE A 5 26.71 29.14 -1.33
C PHE A 5 25.27 28.68 -1.11
N GLN A 6 24.45 28.83 -2.15
CA GLN A 6 23.10 28.26 -2.19
C GLN A 6 23.25 26.78 -2.51
N PHE A 7 23.14 25.92 -1.50
CA PHE A 7 23.02 24.49 -1.74
C PHE A 7 21.68 24.25 -2.45
N PRO A 8 21.65 23.56 -3.60
CA PRO A 8 20.38 23.12 -4.16
C PRO A 8 19.75 22.18 -3.14
N GLU A 9 18.57 22.57 -2.64
CA GLU A 9 17.70 21.69 -1.88
C GLU A 9 17.34 20.53 -2.81
N GLY A 10 18.13 19.45 -2.73
CA GLY A 10 17.84 18.22 -3.44
C GLY A 10 16.45 17.78 -3.01
N GLU A 11 15.58 17.62 -3.99
CA GLU A 11 14.20 17.17 -3.82
C GLU A 11 14.22 15.87 -3.01
N GLN A 12 13.93 15.97 -1.70
CA GLN A 12 13.90 14.78 -0.87
C GLN A 12 12.75 13.91 -1.36
N PRO A 13 12.99 12.63 -1.69
CA PRO A 13 11.93 11.76 -2.17
C PRO A 13 10.84 11.69 -1.11
N ARG A 14 9.64 12.19 -1.46
CA ARG A 14 8.47 12.09 -0.59
C ARG A 14 8.12 10.62 -0.46
N ARG A 15 8.19 10.11 0.78
CA ARG A 15 7.84 8.73 1.08
C ARG A 15 6.44 8.68 1.66
N GLY A 16 5.51 8.10 0.90
CA GLY A 16 4.21 7.68 1.42
C GLY A 16 4.35 6.38 2.22
N GLN A 17 3.58 6.24 3.29
CA GLN A 17 3.42 5.00 4.03
C GLN A 17 1.94 4.70 4.18
N GLY A 18 1.56 3.44 3.98
CA GLY A 18 0.21 2.96 4.18
C GLY A 18 0.22 1.48 4.55
N SER A 19 -0.97 0.93 4.74
CA SER A 19 -1.19 -0.49 5.02
C SER A 19 -1.94 -1.15 3.86
N GLY A 20 -2.00 -2.47 3.88
CA GLY A 20 -2.75 -3.26 2.93
C GLY A 20 -2.97 -4.67 3.42
N PHE A 21 -3.86 -5.39 2.75
CA PHE A 21 -4.24 -6.75 3.07
C PHE A 21 -3.90 -7.67 1.91
N ILE A 22 -3.25 -8.80 2.21
CA ILE A 22 -3.07 -9.87 1.24
C ILE A 22 -4.38 -10.63 1.14
N VAL A 23 -4.99 -10.65 -0.05
CA VAL A 23 -6.30 -11.26 -0.30
C VAL A 23 -6.22 -12.54 -1.14
N SER A 24 -5.04 -12.84 -1.68
CA SER A 24 -4.79 -14.08 -2.41
C SER A 24 -3.39 -14.63 -2.10
N PRO A 25 -3.20 -15.96 -1.97
CA PRO A 25 -1.92 -16.56 -1.57
C PRO A 25 -0.80 -16.35 -2.59
N ASP A 26 -1.16 -15.98 -3.82
CA ASP A 26 -0.27 -15.69 -4.94
C ASP A 26 0.19 -14.22 -4.98
N GLY A 27 -0.06 -13.41 -3.95
CA GLY A 27 0.48 -12.05 -3.84
C GLY A 27 -0.42 -10.92 -4.33
N VAL A 28 -1.74 -11.13 -4.40
CA VAL A 28 -2.70 -10.03 -4.61
C VAL A 28 -2.95 -9.29 -3.30
N ILE A 29 -2.82 -7.97 -3.34
CA ILE A 29 -2.94 -7.08 -2.18
C ILE A 29 -3.95 -5.97 -2.46
N LEU A 30 -4.82 -5.69 -1.48
CA LEU A 30 -5.68 -4.51 -1.47
C LEU A 30 -5.08 -3.41 -0.59
N THR A 31 -5.14 -2.17 -1.06
CA THR A 31 -4.74 -0.97 -0.33
C THR A 31 -5.58 0.22 -0.79
N ASN A 32 -5.32 1.40 -0.22
CA ASN A 32 -5.97 2.63 -0.64
C ASN A 32 -5.34 3.18 -1.92
N ALA A 33 -6.17 3.69 -2.83
CA ALA A 33 -5.72 4.28 -4.08
C ALA A 33 -4.80 5.50 -3.85
N HIS A 34 -5.16 6.38 -2.91
CA HIS A 34 -4.39 7.58 -2.61
C HIS A 34 -2.98 7.28 -2.06
N VAL A 35 -2.75 6.09 -1.48
CA VAL A 35 -1.43 5.69 -0.96
C VAL A 35 -0.44 5.44 -2.10
N VAL A 36 -0.93 4.98 -3.26
CA VAL A 36 -0.08 4.53 -4.38
C VAL A 36 -0.23 5.37 -5.65
N ALA A 37 -1.18 6.31 -5.69
CA ALA A 37 -1.54 7.05 -6.90
C ALA A 37 -0.38 7.84 -7.54
N ASP A 38 0.53 8.38 -6.73
CA ASP A 38 1.66 9.21 -7.17
C ASP A 38 3.02 8.55 -6.91
N ALA A 39 3.02 7.25 -6.58
CA ALA A 39 4.23 6.53 -6.24
C ALA A 39 4.98 6.09 -7.51
N THR A 40 6.22 6.55 -7.69
CA THR A 40 7.12 6.05 -8.75
C THR A 40 7.49 4.59 -8.54
N THR A 41 7.63 4.19 -7.27
CA THR A 41 7.94 2.81 -6.86
C THR A 41 7.11 2.46 -5.65
N VAL A 42 6.49 1.28 -5.67
CA VAL A 42 5.75 0.74 -4.53
C VAL A 42 6.52 -0.46 -3.97
N THR A 43 6.92 -0.36 -2.71
CA THR A 43 7.55 -1.46 -1.97
C THR A 43 6.59 -1.95 -0.91
N VAL A 44 6.26 -3.24 -0.94
CA VAL A 44 5.46 -3.91 0.08
C VAL A 44 6.41 -4.56 1.08
N LYS A 45 6.22 -4.26 2.35
CA LYS A 45 6.92 -4.90 3.46
C LYS A 45 5.96 -5.79 4.22
N LEU A 46 6.28 -7.08 4.30
CA LEU A 46 5.49 -8.06 5.02
C LEU A 46 5.85 -8.07 6.52
N ASN A 47 4.97 -8.65 7.33
CA ASN A 47 5.17 -8.77 8.79
C ASN A 47 6.39 -9.62 9.17
N ASP A 48 6.78 -10.55 8.29
CA ASP A 48 8.02 -11.35 8.41
C ASP A 48 9.29 -10.59 7.96
N LYS A 49 9.16 -9.28 7.66
CA LYS A 49 10.20 -8.35 7.22
C LYS A 49 10.70 -8.56 5.79
N ARG A 50 10.13 -9.50 5.02
CA ARG A 50 10.41 -9.59 3.58
C ARG A 50 9.89 -8.34 2.87
N GLU A 51 10.61 -7.89 1.87
CA GLU A 51 10.27 -6.72 1.05
C GLU A 51 10.18 -7.11 -0.42
N PHE A 52 9.14 -6.62 -1.09
CA PHE A 52 8.85 -6.92 -2.49
C PHE A 52 8.54 -5.64 -3.24
N THR A 53 9.03 -5.51 -4.46
CA THR A 53 8.53 -4.49 -5.39
C THR A 53 7.16 -4.94 -5.89
N ALA A 54 6.16 -4.07 -5.73
CA ALA A 54 4.80 -4.33 -6.17
C ALA A 54 4.51 -3.65 -7.50
N LYS A 55 3.66 -4.28 -8.30
CA LYS A 55 3.04 -3.69 -9.49
C LYS A 55 1.62 -3.26 -9.15
N VAL A 56 1.23 -2.07 -9.57
CA VAL A 56 -0.16 -1.64 -9.51
C VAL A 56 -0.91 -2.38 -10.63
N VAL A 57 -1.86 -3.23 -10.26
CA VAL A 57 -2.73 -3.96 -11.21
C VAL A 57 -3.91 -3.11 -11.63
N GLY A 58 -4.47 -2.35 -10.68
CA GLY A 58 -5.61 -1.48 -10.93
C GLY A 58 -5.80 -0.48 -9.79
N LEU A 59 -6.44 0.63 -10.12
CA LEU A 59 -6.69 1.73 -9.20
C LEU A 59 -8.07 2.34 -9.51
N ASP A 60 -8.91 2.43 -8.48
CA ASP A 60 -10.24 3.02 -8.52
C ASP A 60 -10.29 4.21 -7.56
N ARG A 61 -10.10 5.43 -8.09
CA ARG A 61 -10.05 6.65 -7.28
C ARG A 61 -11.38 6.99 -6.59
N PRO A 62 -12.56 6.86 -7.24
CA PRO A 62 -13.85 7.12 -6.59
C PRO A 62 -14.10 6.35 -5.30
N THR A 63 -13.71 5.07 -5.23
CA THR A 63 -13.86 4.25 -4.02
C THR A 63 -12.60 4.21 -3.15
N ASP A 64 -11.54 4.90 -3.57
CA ASP A 64 -10.22 4.91 -2.97
C ASP A 64 -9.60 3.51 -2.78
N VAL A 65 -9.78 2.61 -3.77
CA VAL A 65 -9.25 1.24 -3.73
C VAL A 65 -8.16 1.03 -4.79
N ALA A 66 -7.08 0.34 -4.43
CA ALA A 66 -6.07 -0.14 -5.36
C ALA A 66 -5.75 -1.61 -5.15
N VAL A 67 -5.46 -2.29 -6.26
CA VAL A 67 -4.99 -3.67 -6.30
C VAL A 67 -3.52 -3.69 -6.69
N LEU A 68 -2.70 -4.31 -5.85
CA LEU A 68 -1.28 -4.53 -6.10
C LEU A 68 -0.99 -6.01 -6.30
N LYS A 69 0.09 -6.31 -7.02
CA LYS A 69 0.65 -7.65 -7.20
C LYS A 69 2.12 -7.67 -6.82
N ILE A 70 2.50 -8.62 -5.98
CA ILE A 70 3.90 -8.97 -5.70
C ILE A 70 4.21 -10.37 -6.23
N ASP A 71 5.47 -10.63 -6.52
CA ASP A 71 5.96 -11.95 -6.93
C ASP A 71 6.33 -12.77 -5.70
N ALA A 72 5.33 -13.43 -5.11
CA ALA A 72 5.47 -14.28 -3.94
C ALA A 72 4.32 -15.29 -3.88
N GLU A 73 4.60 -16.46 -3.30
CA GLU A 73 3.65 -17.56 -3.18
C GLU A 73 3.47 -17.97 -1.71
N SER A 74 2.42 -18.74 -1.46
CA SER A 74 2.09 -19.30 -0.14
C SER A 74 1.99 -18.23 0.96
N LEU A 75 1.45 -17.06 0.61
CA LEU A 75 1.25 -15.98 1.55
C LEU A 75 0.02 -16.21 2.44
N PRO A 76 0.06 -15.79 3.72
CA PRO A 76 -1.14 -15.75 4.56
C PRO A 76 -2.11 -14.70 4.02
N THR A 77 -3.38 -15.07 3.90
CA THR A 77 -4.44 -14.19 3.38
C THR A 77 -5.48 -13.87 4.42
N VAL A 78 -6.04 -12.65 4.37
CA VAL A 78 -7.26 -12.33 5.11
C VAL A 78 -8.48 -12.88 4.35
N PRO A 79 -9.40 -13.61 4.99
CA PRO A 79 -10.65 -14.00 4.36
C PRO A 79 -11.59 -12.79 4.23
N PHE A 80 -12.47 -12.82 3.22
CA PHE A 80 -13.55 -11.85 3.14
C PHE A 80 -14.64 -12.19 4.15
N GLY A 81 -15.07 -11.19 4.92
CA GLY A 81 -16.22 -11.30 5.82
C GLY A 81 -17.54 -11.07 5.09
N ASP A 82 -18.63 -11.56 5.68
CA ASP A 82 -19.99 -11.21 5.26
C ASP A 82 -20.47 -9.99 6.05
N THR A 83 -20.81 -8.92 5.35
CA THR A 83 -21.27 -7.66 5.95
C THR A 83 -22.77 -7.65 6.25
N ALA A 84 -23.55 -8.59 5.69
CA ALA A 84 -25.02 -8.58 5.83
C ALA A 84 -25.50 -8.87 7.27
N GLY A 85 -24.66 -9.52 8.08
CA GLY A 85 -24.94 -9.84 9.48
C GLY A 85 -24.37 -8.85 10.50
N SER A 86 -23.61 -7.84 10.08
CA SER A 86 -22.96 -6.93 11.03
C SER A 86 -23.96 -5.92 11.61
N ALA A 87 -23.84 -5.64 12.90
CA ALA A 87 -24.77 -4.80 13.65
C ALA A 87 -24.09 -3.57 14.25
N VAL A 88 -24.86 -2.49 14.39
CA VAL A 88 -24.40 -1.28 15.08
C VAL A 88 -24.04 -1.62 16.52
N GLY A 89 -22.81 -1.28 16.93
CA GLY A 89 -22.29 -1.58 18.27
C GLY A 89 -21.46 -2.86 18.37
N GLU A 90 -21.29 -3.59 17.27
CA GLU A 90 -20.34 -4.70 17.20
C GLU A 90 -18.89 -4.17 17.29
N TRP A 91 -18.06 -4.85 18.08
CA TRP A 91 -16.66 -4.47 18.27
C TRP A 91 -15.83 -4.91 17.06
N VAL A 92 -14.99 -3.99 16.56
CA VAL A 92 -14.04 -4.22 15.45
C VAL A 92 -12.62 -3.87 15.90
N LEU A 93 -11.62 -4.46 15.26
CA LEU A 93 -10.19 -4.22 15.51
C LEU A 93 -9.47 -3.79 14.23
#